data_AF-A0A7V7E9S1-F1
#
_entry.id   AF-A0A7V7E9S1-F1
#
_cell.length_a   1.000
_cell.length_b   1.000
_cell.length_c   1.000
_cell.angle_alpha   90.00
_cell.angle_beta   90.00
_cell.angle_gamma   90.00
#
_symmetry.space_group_name_H-M   'P 1'
#
loop_
_entity.id
_entity.type
_entity.pdbx_description
1 polymer ?
#
loop_
_entity_poly.entity_id
_entity_poly.type
_entity_poly.pdbx_seq_one_letter_code
_entity_poly.pdbx_strand_id
1 'polypeptide(L)'
;AMMQGRGRDALGTILDTLARYTIEHFAREERIWERGGLPSLEAHRKLHADLAGKVGQFIADFRAGRASLSMEMMTFLREWLVDHVFKCDKASVRAITEKRAA
;
A
#
# COMPACT_ATOMS: atom_id res chain seq x y z
N ALA A 1 16.61 -26.36 11.73
CA ALA A 1 15.46 -26.73 10.90
C ALA A 1 14.12 -26.33 11.52
N MET A 2 13.73 -26.83 12.71
CA MET A 2 12.42 -26.53 13.34
C MET A 2 12.17 -25.05 13.70
N MET A 3 13.20 -24.29 14.10
CA MET A 3 13.05 -22.87 14.47
C MET A 3 12.85 -21.92 13.27
N GLN A 4 13.27 -22.33 12.07
CA GLN A 4 13.16 -21.51 10.85
C GLN A 4 11.74 -21.51 10.26
N GLY A 5 10.98 -22.60 10.44
CA GLY A 5 9.59 -22.69 9.96
C GLY A 5 8.66 -21.69 10.65
N ARG A 6 8.72 -21.61 11.98
CA ARG A 6 7.88 -20.70 12.78
C ARG A 6 8.08 -19.23 12.42
N GLY A 7 9.32 -18.82 12.13
CA GLY A 7 9.63 -17.45 11.71
C GLY A 7 9.03 -17.12 10.34
N ARG A 8 9.06 -18.07 9.40
CA ARG A 8 8.49 -17.90 8.06
C ARG A 8 6.96 -17.81 8.10
N ASP A 9 6.31 -18.64 8.93
CA ASP A 9 4.85 -18.64 9.07
C ASP A 9 4.33 -17.33 9.71
N ALA A 10 5.03 -16.85 10.74
CA ALA A 10 4.71 -15.56 11.37
C ALA A 10 4.85 -14.40 10.38
N LEU A 11 5.93 -14.39 9.58
CA LEU A 11 6.15 -13.38 8.55
C LEU A 11 5.08 -13.43 7.45
N GLY A 12 4.68 -14.62 7.00
CA GLY A 12 3.58 -14.78 6.05
C GLY A 12 2.28 -14.16 6.57
N THR A 13 1.95 -14.40 7.84
CA THR A 13 0.75 -13.84 8.49
C THR A 13 0.79 -12.31 8.56
N ILE A 14 1.97 -11.73 8.85
CA ILE A 14 2.16 -10.27 8.89
C ILE A 14 1.96 -9.67 7.50
N LEU A 15 2.54 -10.30 6.47
CA LEU A 15 2.43 -9.85 5.09
C LEU A 15 0.98 -9.90 4.57
N ASP A 16 0.24 -10.94 4.92
CA ASP A 16 -1.18 -11.06 4.56
C ASP A 16 -2.03 -9.98 5.23
N THR A 17 -1.72 -9.70 6.51
CA THR A 17 -2.39 -8.64 7.26
C THR A 17 -2.11 -7.27 6.65
N LEU A 18 -0.85 -7.02 6.28
CA LEU A 18 -0.42 -5.79 5.62
C LEU A 18 -1.16 -5.61 4.29
N ALA A 19 -1.17 -6.63 3.42
CA ALA A 19 -1.83 -6.55 2.12
C ALA A 19 -3.33 -6.27 2.25
N ARG A 20 -4.03 -6.98 3.15
CA ARG A 20 -5.44 -6.73 3.42
C ARG A 20 -5.67 -5.30 3.89
N TYR A 21 -4.90 -4.85 4.88
CA TYR A 21 -5.06 -3.50 5.43
C TYR A 21 -4.82 -2.42 4.38
N THR A 22 -3.79 -2.56 3.54
CA THR A 22 -3.49 -1.62 2.45
C THR A 22 -4.64 -1.52 1.45
N ILE A 23 -5.23 -2.65 1.04
CA ILE A 23 -6.39 -2.65 0.12
C ILE A 23 -7.60 -1.95 0.75
N GLU A 24 -7.90 -2.26 2.02
CA GLU A 24 -9.02 -1.63 2.74
C GLU A 24 -8.79 -0.12 2.97
N HIS A 25 -7.56 0.29 3.19
CA HIS A 25 -7.16 1.68 3.33
C HIS A 25 -7.37 2.45 2.02
N PHE A 26 -6.82 1.96 0.90
CA PHE A 26 -6.99 2.56 -0.42
C PHE A 26 -8.46 2.71 -0.82
N ALA A 27 -9.25 1.65 -0.64
CA ALA A 27 -10.68 1.68 -0.95
C ALA A 27 -11.45 2.73 -0.11
N ARG A 28 -11.00 2.99 1.13
CA ARG A 28 -11.60 4.03 1.98
C ARG A 28 -11.27 5.42 1.46
N GLU A 29 -10.01 5.66 1.12
CA GLU A 29 -9.54 6.94 0.63
C GLU A 29 -10.14 7.29 -0.73
N GLU A 30 -10.17 6.36 -1.67
CA GLU A 30 -10.79 6.56 -2.98
C GLU A 30 -12.25 6.96 -2.86
N ARG A 31 -13.02 6.36 -1.93
CA ARG A 31 -14.40 6.78 -1.64
C ARG A 31 -14.47 8.20 -1.06
N ILE A 32 -13.48 8.61 -0.26
CA ILE A 32 -13.40 9.98 0.28
C ILE A 32 -13.08 10.96 -0.86
N TRP A 33 -12.11 10.64 -1.70
CA TRP A 33 -11.68 11.43 -2.86
C TRP A 33 -12.76 11.59 -3.92
N GLU A 34 -13.49 10.51 -4.20
CA GLU A 34 -14.64 10.51 -5.11
C GLU A 34 -15.77 11.42 -4.62
N ARG A 35 -16.17 11.27 -3.35
CA ARG A 35 -17.16 12.18 -2.73
C ARG A 35 -16.68 13.62 -2.62
N GLY A 36 -15.38 13.83 -2.50
CA GLY A 36 -14.75 15.14 -2.50
C GLY A 36 -14.62 15.76 -3.90
N GLY A 37 -14.84 14.97 -4.95
CA GLY A 37 -14.66 15.39 -6.34
C GLY A 37 -13.22 15.77 -6.65
N LEU A 38 -12.25 14.97 -6.19
CA LEU A 38 -10.82 15.13 -6.49
C LEU A 38 -10.59 15.08 -8.01
N PRO A 39 -10.05 16.14 -8.65
CA PRO A 39 -9.82 16.12 -10.09
C PRO A 39 -8.82 15.05 -10.55
N SER A 40 -7.85 14.70 -9.71
CA SER A 40 -6.80 13.71 -9.98
C SER A 40 -7.15 12.29 -9.50
N LEU A 41 -8.43 11.98 -9.26
CA LEU A 41 -8.86 10.69 -8.69
C LEU A 41 -8.34 9.47 -9.46
N GLU A 42 -8.41 9.48 -10.79
CA GLU A 42 -7.94 8.34 -11.61
C GLU A 42 -6.42 8.14 -11.51
N ALA A 43 -5.65 9.23 -11.47
CA ALA A 43 -4.21 9.13 -11.23
C ALA A 43 -3.91 8.56 -9.84
N HIS A 44 -4.70 8.93 -8.83
CA HIS A 44 -4.58 8.42 -7.47
C HIS A 44 -4.93 6.91 -7.38
N ARG A 45 -6.03 6.48 -8.01
CA ARG A 45 -6.42 5.06 -8.14
C ARG A 45 -5.34 4.23 -8.82
N LYS A 46 -4.71 4.78 -9.87
CA LYS A 46 -3.60 4.11 -10.54
C LYS A 46 -2.40 3.90 -9.61
N LEU A 47 -2.04 4.91 -8.82
CA LEU A 47 -0.98 4.78 -7.83
C LEU A 47 -1.30 3.66 -6.83
N HIS A 48 -2.52 3.64 -6.27
CA HIS A 48 -2.96 2.55 -5.39
C HIS A 48 -2.85 1.17 -6.04
N ALA A 49 -3.33 1.03 -7.28
CA ALA A 49 -3.29 -0.24 -8.00
C ALA A 49 -1.85 -0.73 -8.24
N ASP A 50 -0.96 0.16 -8.66
CA ASP A 50 0.46 -0.16 -8.91
C ASP A 50 1.14 -0.64 -7.61
N LEU A 51 0.81 0.00 -6.48
CA LEU A 51 1.36 -0.32 -5.16
C LEU A 51 0.82 -1.64 -4.61
N ALA A 52 -0.49 -1.87 -4.71
CA ALA A 52 -1.11 -3.14 -4.34
C ALA A 52 -0.56 -4.30 -5.18
N GLY A 53 -0.35 -4.08 -6.48
CA GLY A 53 0.25 -5.07 -7.37
C GLY A 53 1.68 -5.43 -6.96
N LYS A 54 2.51 -4.43 -6.63
CA LYS A 54 3.90 -4.67 -6.19
C LYS A 54 3.96 -5.40 -4.85
N VAL A 55 3.10 -5.06 -3.88
CA VAL A 55 2.98 -5.80 -2.61
C VAL A 55 2.54 -7.25 -2.87
N GLY A 56 1.55 -7.47 -3.74
CA GLY A 56 1.12 -8.81 -4.13
C GLY A 56 2.25 -9.66 -4.72
N GLN A 57 3.08 -9.05 -5.57
CA GLN A 57 4.24 -9.73 -6.15
C GLN A 57 5.26 -10.16 -5.08
N PHE A 58 5.60 -9.27 -4.14
CA PHE A 58 6.52 -9.62 -3.05
C PHE A 58 6.01 -10.78 -2.18
N ILE A 59 4.71 -10.79 -1.88
CA ILE A 59 4.08 -11.86 -1.11
C ILE A 59 4.12 -13.18 -1.89
N ALA A 60 3.83 -13.14 -3.20
CA ALA A 60 3.89 -14.32 -4.05
C ALA A 60 5.32 -14.91 -4.11
N ASP A 61 6.34 -14.06 -4.23
CA ASP A 61 7.75 -14.49 -4.26
C ASP A 61 8.23 -15.03 -2.92
N PHE A 62 7.82 -14.43 -1.80
CA PHE A 62 8.09 -14.93 -0.45
C PHE A 62 7.47 -16.32 -0.23
N ARG A 63 6.20 -16.50 -0.62
CA ARG A 63 5.47 -17.78 -0.50
C ARG A 63 6.10 -18.86 -1.38
N ALA A 64 6.52 -18.51 -2.59
CA ALA A 64 7.22 -19.42 -3.49
C ALA A 64 8.63 -19.79 -3.02
N GLY A 65 9.16 -19.15 -1.96
CA GLY A 65 10.53 -19.35 -1.51
C GLY A 65 11.58 -18.81 -2.47
N ARG A 66 11.14 -18.00 -3.45
CA ARG A 66 12.01 -17.34 -4.43
C ARG A 66 12.76 -16.15 -3.83
N ALA A 67 12.25 -15.60 -2.73
CA ALA A 67 12.88 -14.55 -1.97
C ALA A 67 12.78 -14.83 -0.47
N SER A 68 13.89 -14.64 0.26
CA SER A 68 13.82 -14.34 1.70
C SER A 68 13.19 -12.95 1.89
N LEU A 69 12.92 -12.55 3.14
CA LEU A 69 12.56 -11.16 3.42
C LEU A 69 13.73 -10.26 2.96
N SER A 70 13.67 -9.76 1.73
CA SER A 70 14.78 -9.05 1.12
C SER A 70 14.83 -7.63 1.69
N MET A 71 16.04 -7.08 1.82
CA MET A 71 16.20 -5.68 2.18
C MET A 71 15.43 -4.77 1.19
N GLU A 72 15.36 -5.19 -0.08
CA GLU A 72 14.56 -4.53 -1.12
C GLU A 72 13.07 -4.43 -0.76
N MET A 73 12.44 -5.51 -0.29
CA MET A 73 11.04 -5.47 0.11
C MET A 73 10.83 -4.52 1.31
N MET A 74 11.72 -4.56 2.30
CA MET A 74 11.63 -3.67 3.47
C MET A 74 11.84 -2.20 3.09
N THR A 75 12.78 -1.91 2.19
CA THR A 75 13.01 -0.58 1.65
C THR A 75 11.79 -0.10 0.87
N PHE A 76 11.26 -0.94 -0.03
CA PHE A 76 10.07 -0.62 -0.79
C PHE A 76 8.88 -0.29 0.11
N LEU A 77 8.56 -1.15 1.08
CA LEU A 77 7.41 -0.92 1.98
C LEU A 77 7.56 0.38 2.78
N ARG A 78 8.78 0.71 3.20
CA ARG A 78 9.07 1.95 3.92
C ARG A 78 8.92 3.17 3.01
N GLU A 79 9.61 3.18 1.88
CA GLU A 79 9.60 4.28 0.92
C GLU A 79 8.19 4.52 0.41
N TRP A 80 7.50 3.44 0.07
CA TRP A 80 6.11 3.47 -0.35
C TRP A 80 5.22 4.15 0.69
N LEU A 81 5.24 3.70 1.95
CA LEU A 81 4.36 4.26 2.98
C LEU A 81 4.63 5.75 3.21
N VAL A 82 5.91 6.14 3.23
CA VAL A 82 6.30 7.54 3.42
C VAL A 82 5.87 8.39 2.23
N ASP A 83 6.20 7.97 1.01
CA ASP A 83 5.92 8.76 -0.18
C ASP A 83 4.43 8.84 -0.50
N HIS A 84 3.69 7.75 -0.33
CA HIS A 84 2.26 7.71 -0.58
C HIS A 84 1.50 8.65 0.37
N VAL A 85 1.73 8.49 1.68
CA VAL A 85 1.04 9.29 2.72
C VAL A 85 1.42 10.77 2.66
N PHE A 86 2.72 11.08 2.57
CA PHE A 86 3.16 12.48 2.66
C PHE A 86 2.95 13.27 1.37
N LYS A 87 3.05 12.64 0.19
CA LYS A 87 2.98 13.35 -1.08
C LYS A 87 1.58 13.24 -1.71
N CYS A 88 1.01 12.05 -1.77
CA CYS A 88 -0.22 11.81 -2.52
C CYS A 88 -1.47 12.20 -1.72
N ASP A 89 -1.59 11.68 -0.50
CA ASP A 89 -2.82 11.82 0.28
C ASP A 89 -2.95 13.24 0.79
N LYS A 90 -1.85 13.82 1.29
CA LYS A 90 -1.82 15.22 1.71
C LYS A 90 -2.18 16.19 0.59
N ALA A 91 -1.71 15.95 -0.64
CA ALA A 91 -2.08 16.75 -1.79
C ALA A 91 -3.57 16.60 -2.14
N SER A 92 -4.12 15.38 -2.00
CA SER A 92 -5.53 15.08 -2.23
C SER A 92 -6.45 15.76 -1.21
N VAL A 93 -6.08 15.74 0.08
CA VAL A 93 -6.77 16.51 1.13
C VAL A 93 -6.82 17.99 0.79
N ARG A 94 -5.68 18.57 0.43
CA ARG A 94 -5.56 20.00 0.10
C ARG A 94 -6.48 20.37 -1.08
N ALA A 95 -6.41 19.61 -2.17
CA ALA A 95 -7.20 19.87 -3.38
C ALA A 95 -8.72 19.84 -3.12
N ILE A 96 -9.19 18.91 -2.31
CA ILE A 96 -10.63 18.80 -1.99
C ILE A 96 -11.07 19.87 -0.99
N THR A 97 -10.20 20.25 -0.06
CA THR A 97 -10.51 21.30 0.92
C THR A 97 -10.59 22.67 0.25
N GLU A 98 -9.64 23.00 -0.62
CA GLU A 98 -9.65 24.24 -1.41
C GLU A 98 -10.89 24.32 -2.31
N LYS A 99 -11.28 23.21 -2.94
CA LYS A 99 -12.50 23.14 -3.76
C LYS A 99 -13.79 23.34 -2.96
N ARG A 100 -13.84 22.93 -1.69
CA ARG A 100 -15.01 23.14 -0.82
C ARG A 100 -15.13 24.57 -0.28
N ALA A 101 -14.03 25.32 -0.28
CA ALA A 101 -14.00 26.71 0.18
C ALA A 101 -14.27 27.73 -0.94
N ALA A 102 -14.19 27.29 -2.21
CA ALA A 102 -14.54 28.05 -3.41
C ALA A 102 -15.99 27.81 -3.81
#